data_AF-A0A847G204-F1
#
_entry.id   AF-A0A847G204-F1
#
_cell.length_a   1.000
_cell.length_b   1.000
_cell.length_c   1.000
_cell.angle_alpha   90.00
_cell.angle_beta   90.00
_cell.angle_gamma   90.00
#
_symmetry.space_group_name_H-M   'P 1'
#
loop_
_entity.id
_entity.type
_entity.pdbx_description
1 polymer ?
#
loop_
_entity_poly.entity_id
_entity_poly.type
_entity_poly.pdbx_seq_one_letter_code
_entity_poly.pdbx_strand_id
1 'polypeptide(L)' 'MRKIFGFILGAFTGGLLGAAAALLLTPVTGDELRQQVFDRVNFVQKELADARDQKRAELESQLQALRAPKA' A
#
# COMPACT_ATOMS: atom_id res chain seq x y z
N MET A 1 10.46 -17.89 -47.99
CA MET A 1 10.15 -16.58 -47.38
C MET A 1 8.71 -16.42 -46.90
N ARG A 2 7.67 -16.78 -47.69
CA ARG A 2 6.24 -16.67 -47.28
C ARG A 2 5.86 -17.30 -45.93
N LYS A 3 6.45 -18.45 -45.58
CA LYS A 3 6.20 -19.14 -44.29
C LYS A 3 6.73 -18.38 -43.08
N ILE A 4 7.93 -17.78 -43.21
CA ILE A 4 8.56 -16.96 -42.17
C ILE A 4 7.73 -15.69 -41.96
N PHE A 5 7.22 -15.09 -43.02
CA PHE A 5 6.36 -13.91 -42.93
C PHE A 5 5.05 -14.20 -42.19
N GLY A 6 4.40 -15.34 -42.48
CA GLY A 6 3.22 -15.78 -41.73
C GLY A 6 3.50 -16.07 -40.26
N PHE A 7 4.68 -16.62 -39.95
CA PHE A 7 5.12 -16.85 -38.56
C PHE A 7 5.34 -15.52 -37.81
N ILE A 8 6.03 -14.56 -38.41
CA ILE A 8 6.26 -13.23 -37.79
C ILE A 8 4.93 -12.53 -37.54
N LEU A 9 4.02 -12.57 -38.52
CA LEU A 9 2.71 -11.95 -38.38
C LEU A 9 1.94 -12.59 -37.22
N GLY A 10 1.89 -13.93 -37.14
CA GLY A 10 1.23 -14.65 -36.04
C GLY A 10 1.87 -14.39 -34.67
N ALA A 11 3.21 -14.31 -34.60
CA ALA A 11 3.91 -13.98 -33.36
C ALA A 11 3.59 -12.54 -32.90
N PHE A 12 3.45 -11.60 -33.84
CA PHE A 12 3.07 -10.23 -33.53
C PHE A 12 1.64 -10.16 -32.97
N THR A 13 0.67 -10.78 -33.65
CA THR A 13 -0.73 -10.77 -33.20
C THR A 13 -0.89 -11.52 -31.87
N GLY A 14 -0.23 -12.67 -31.73
CA GLY A 14 -0.24 -13.45 -30.50
C GLY A 14 0.42 -12.71 -29.33
N GLY A 15 1.54 -12.04 -29.57
CA GLY A 15 2.23 -11.22 -28.58
C GLY A 15 1.37 -10.03 -28.11
N LEU A 16 0.68 -9.36 -29.05
CA LEU A 16 -0.22 -8.25 -28.72
C LEU A 16 -1.40 -8.72 -27.86
N LEU A 17 -2.04 -9.83 -28.26
CA LEU A 17 -3.16 -10.43 -27.52
C LEU A 17 -2.72 -10.92 -26.14
N GLY A 18 -1.54 -11.53 -26.04
CA GLY A 18 -0.95 -11.98 -24.78
C GLY A 18 -0.61 -10.83 -23.85
N ALA A 19 -0.05 -9.73 -24.37
CA ALA A 19 0.25 -8.53 -23.59
C ALA A 19 -1.03 -7.85 -23.09
N ALA A 20 -2.05 -7.73 -23.95
CA ALA A 20 -3.35 -7.19 -23.56
C ALA A 20 -4.01 -8.06 -22.47
N ALA A 21 -3.99 -9.39 -22.63
CA ALA A 21 -4.50 -10.31 -21.62
C ALA A 21 -3.73 -10.19 -20.30
N ALA A 22 -2.38 -10.12 -20.35
CA ALA A 22 -1.57 -9.91 -19.16
C ALA A 22 -1.94 -8.59 -18.46
N LEU A 23 -2.08 -7.47 -19.17
CA LEU A 23 -2.48 -6.20 -18.57
C LEU A 23 -3.87 -6.25 -17.94
N LEU A 24 -4.82 -6.95 -18.58
CA LEU A 24 -6.20 -7.05 -18.09
C LEU A 24 -6.34 -7.99 -16.88
N LEU A 25 -5.55 -9.07 -16.86
CA LEU A 25 -5.61 -10.12 -15.84
C LEU A 25 -4.61 -9.89 -14.70
N THR A 26 -3.63 -8.99 -14.86
CA THR A 26 -2.68 -8.71 -13.78
C THR A 26 -3.41 -7.97 -12.67
N PRO A 27 -3.48 -8.53 -11.45
CA PRO A 27 -4.11 -7.88 -10.32
C PRO A 27 -3.22 -6.73 -9.87
N VAL A 28 -3.54 -5.53 -10.36
CA VAL A 28 -2.90 -4.24 -10.03
C VAL A 28 -1.41 -4.17 -10.41
N THR A 29 -0.93 -3.00 -10.81
CA THR A 29 0.51 -2.85 -11.03
C THR A 29 1.24 -3.01 -9.69
N GLY A 30 2.38 -3.70 -9.67
CA GLY A 30 3.12 -3.97 -8.44
C GLY A 30 3.57 -2.69 -7.70
N ASP A 31 3.56 -1.54 -8.38
CA ASP A 31 3.87 -0.24 -7.80
C ASP A 31 2.67 0.38 -7.08
N GLU A 32 1.46 0.32 -7.66
CA GLU A 32 0.23 0.76 -6.99
C GLU A 32 -0.04 -0.04 -5.72
N LEU A 33 0.19 -1.36 -5.75
CA LEU A 33 0.00 -2.22 -4.59
C LEU A 33 1.01 -1.90 -3.48
N ARG A 34 2.25 -1.58 -3.84
CA ARG A 34 3.26 -1.08 -2.89
C ARG A 34 2.86 0.26 -2.30
N GLN A 35 2.41 1.22 -3.13
CA GLN A 35 1.97 2.53 -2.65
C GLN A 35 0.80 2.40 -1.67
N GLN A 36 -0.22 1.62 -1.99
CA GLN A 36 -1.36 1.41 -1.10
C GLN A 36 -0.95 0.80 0.25
N VAL A 37 0.00 -0.14 0.25
CA VAL A 37 0.54 -0.72 1.48
C VAL A 37 1.33 0.32 2.28
N PHE A 38 2.20 1.09 1.62
CA PHE A 38 2.96 2.17 2.27
C PHE A 38 2.03 3.22 2.90
N ASP A 39 1.02 3.67 2.17
CA ASP A 39 0.04 4.65 2.65
C ASP A 39 -0.73 4.12 3.86
N ARG A 40 -1.16 2.85 3.81
CA ARG A 40 -1.87 2.22 4.91
C ARG A 40 -1.00 2.06 6.16
N VAL A 41 0.27 1.68 6.00
CA VAL A 41 1.24 1.57 7.09
C VAL A 41 1.54 2.94 7.71
N ASN A 42 1.70 3.97 6.89
CA ASN A 42 1.91 5.34 7.36
C ASN A 42 0.70 5.86 8.14
N PHE A 43 -0.51 5.60 7.65
CA PHE A 43 -1.75 5.97 8.34
C PHE A 43 -1.83 5.34 9.74
N VAL A 44 -1.60 4.01 9.83
CA VAL A 44 -1.65 3.29 11.10
C VAL A 44 -0.58 3.78 12.08
N GLN A 45 0.64 4.05 11.60
CA GLN A 45 1.69 4.61 12.45
C GLN A 45 1.32 5.99 13.02
N LYS A 46 0.71 6.83 12.21
CA LYS A 46 0.28 8.17 12.62
C LYS A 46 -0.82 8.08 13.67
N GLU A 47 -1.82 7.23 13.44
CA GLU A 47 -2.91 6.98 14.39
C GLU A 47 -2.40 6.42 15.72
N LEU A 48 -1.39 5.53 15.69
CA LEU A 48 -0.74 5.02 16.91
C LEU A 48 0.03 6.11 17.67
N ALA A 49 0.72 7.00 16.96
CA ALA A 49 1.45 8.10 17.57
C ALA A 49 0.48 9.08 18.26
N ASP A 50 -0.57 9.48 17.56
CA ASP A 50 -1.61 10.36 18.10
C ASP A 50 -2.30 9.75 19.33
N ALA A 51 -2.64 8.46 19.26
CA ALA A 51 -3.22 7.74 20.40
C ALA A 51 -2.26 7.62 21.59
N ARG A 52 -0.95 7.45 21.34
CA ARG A 52 0.07 7.46 22.40
C ARG A 52 0.17 8.82 23.07
N ASP A 53 0.18 9.90 22.29
CA ASP A 53 0.34 11.26 22.81
C ASP A 53 -0.90 11.67 23.63
N GLN A 54 -2.09 11.31 23.18
CA GLN A 54 -3.33 11.49 23.96
C GLN A 54 -3.29 10.72 25.28
N LYS A 55 -2.87 9.44 25.26
CA LYS A 55 -2.78 8.63 26.47
C LYS A 55 -1.70 9.11 27.44
N ARG A 56 -0.58 9.62 26.92
CA ARG A 56 0.47 10.27 27.70
C ARG A 56 -0.07 11.49 28.45
N ALA A 57 -0.76 12.39 27.75
CA ALA A 57 -1.34 13.58 28.36
C ALA A 57 -2.37 13.25 29.45
N GLU A 58 -3.23 12.25 29.22
CA GLU A 58 -4.20 11.78 30.23
C GLU A 58 -3.51 11.21 31.48
N LEU A 59 -2.46 10.39 31.30
CA LEU A 59 -1.72 9.76 32.40
C LEU A 59 -0.89 10.77 33.20
N GLU A 60 -0.34 11.79 32.55
CA GLU A 60 0.37 12.88 33.23
C GLU A 60 -0.58 13.71 34.10
N SER A 61 -1.78 14.01 33.61
CA SER A 61 -2.82 14.68 34.38
C SER A 61 -3.23 13.86 35.62
N GLN A 62 -3.43 12.54 35.46
CA GLN A 62 -3.75 11.65 36.57
C GLN A 62 -2.60 11.53 37.58
N LEU A 63 -1.34 11.49 37.12
CA LEU A 63 -0.18 11.50 38.00
C LEU A 63 -0.06 12.80 38.81
N GLN A 64 -0.38 13.95 38.22
CA GLN A 64 -0.41 15.22 38.95
C GLN A 64 -1.53 15.25 39.99
N ALA A 65 -2.72 14.75 39.66
CA ALA A 65 -3.82 14.64 40.61
C ALA A 65 -3.50 13.70 41.79
N LEU A 66 -2.78 12.60 41.55
CA LEU A 66 -2.35 11.67 42.60
C LEU A 66 -1.14 12.17 43.41
N ARG A 67 -0.29 13.02 42.82
CA ARG A 67 0.85 13.66 43.51
C ARG A 67 0.48 14.92 44.28
N ALA A 68 -0.72 15.46 44.07
CA ALA A 68 -1.22 16.55 44.89
C ALA A 68 -1.30 16.08 46.35
N PRO A 69 -0.67 16.79 47.30
CA PRO A 69 -0.68 16.40 48.70
C PRO A 69 -2.12 16.41 49.21
N LYS A 70 -2.56 15.27 49.75
CA LYS A 70 -3.80 15.15 50.50
C LYS A 70 -3.66 16.05 51.74
N ALA A 71 -4.31 17.21 51.71
CA ALA A 71 -4.49 18.08 52.87
C ALA A 71 -5.57 17.51 53.81
#